data_AF-A0A5D2QEZ8-F1
#
_entry.id   AF-A0A5D2QEZ8-F1
#
_cell.length_a   1.000
_cell.length_b   1.000
_cell.length_c   1.000
_cell.angle_alpha   90.00
_cell.angle_beta   90.00
_cell.angle_gamma   90.00
#
_symmetry.space_group_name_H-M   'P 1'
#
loop_
_entity.id
_entity.type
_entity.pdbx_description
1 polymer ?
#
loop_
_entity_poly.entity_id
_entity_poly.type
_entity_poly.pdbx_seq_one_letter_code
_entity_poly.pdbx_strand_id
1 'polypeptide(L)'
;MGRLRCNKDTARTCILSKRWRDIWTSFSSLVFDQRKIIGQLSGLKTSSEVQTRIQRNMKMLANYVDETLHRHVEVNDGRIQKFVLHITYCKSELTSHVDQWIDLAIRNNIKELDLAVTLDLHKGYSLPQCVLAARTITALRVNG
;
A
#
# COMPACT_ATOMS: atom_id res chain seq x y z
N MET A 1 -33.56 0.44 36.11
CA MET A 1 -33.92 -0.68 35.22
C MET A 1 -33.59 -0.27 33.78
N GLY A 2 -32.49 -0.79 33.23
CA GLY A 2 -31.95 -0.38 31.92
C GLY A 2 -32.62 -1.11 30.74
N ARG A 3 -32.93 -0.33 29.69
CA ARG A 3 -33.64 -0.72 28.46
C ARG A 3 -33.19 -2.06 27.87
N LEU A 4 -34.15 -2.98 27.74
CA LEU A 4 -34.06 -4.16 26.87
C LEU A 4 -33.84 -3.71 25.42
N ARG A 5 -32.65 -4.01 24.87
CA ARG A 5 -32.36 -3.83 23.43
C ARG A 5 -33.32 -4.69 22.62
N CYS A 6 -34.08 -4.06 21.73
CA CYS A 6 -34.96 -4.73 20.79
C CYS A 6 -34.15 -5.71 19.93
N ASN A 7 -34.49 -7.01 19.98
CA ASN A 7 -33.79 -8.06 19.22
C ASN A 7 -33.76 -7.81 17.70
N LYS A 8 -34.75 -7.08 17.16
CA LYS A 8 -34.78 -6.67 15.74
C LYS A 8 -33.65 -5.70 15.39
N ASP A 9 -33.34 -4.74 16.27
CA ASP A 9 -32.28 -3.77 16.01
C ASP A 9 -30.89 -4.42 16.16
N THR A 10 -30.76 -5.34 17.12
CA THR A 10 -29.54 -6.16 17.24
C THR A 10 -29.32 -7.02 15.99
N ALA A 11 -30.36 -7.72 15.50
CA ALA A 11 -30.27 -8.53 14.28
C ALA A 11 -29.92 -7.68 13.05
N ARG A 12 -30.53 -6.49 12.90
CA ARG A 12 -30.22 -5.55 11.81
C ARG A 12 -28.77 -5.07 11.86
N THR A 13 -28.29 -4.67 13.04
CA THR A 13 -26.89 -4.23 13.23
C THR A 13 -25.91 -5.35 12.94
N CYS A 14 -26.21 -6.59 13.35
CA CYS A 14 -25.38 -7.76 13.05
C CYS A 14 -25.30 -8.05 11.55
N ILE A 15 -26.43 -8.00 10.83
CA ILE A 15 -26.45 -8.19 9.37
C ILE A 15 -25.68 -7.08 8.66
N LEU A 16 -25.85 -5.83 9.10
CA LEU A 16 -25.13 -4.69 8.53
C LEU A 16 -23.63 -4.80 8.79
N SER A 17 -23.22 -5.18 10.01
CA SER A 17 -21.80 -5.35 10.38
C SER A 17 -21.14 -6.50 9.62
N LYS A 18 -21.88 -7.59 9.36
CA LYS A 18 -21.41 -8.69 8.51
C LYS A 18 -21.24 -8.24 7.06
N ARG A 19 -22.27 -7.63 6.47
CA ARG A 19 -22.19 -7.11 5.09
C ARG A 19 -21.11 -6.05 4.92
N TRP A 20 -20.97 -5.13 5.87
CA TRP A 20 -19.92 -4.12 5.84
C TRP A 20 -18.53 -4.76 5.91
N ARG A 21 -18.36 -5.75 6.79
CA ARG A 21 -17.13 -6.54 6.88
C ARG A 21 -16.84 -7.28 5.58
N ASP A 22 -17.84 -7.93 4.97
CA ASP A 22 -17.68 -8.67 3.71
C ASP A 22 -17.34 -7.74 2.53
N ILE A 23 -17.94 -6.54 2.49
CA ILE A 23 -17.60 -5.51 1.52
C ILE A 23 -16.17 -4.99 1.78
N TRP A 24 -15.81 -4.77 3.03
CA TRP A 24 -14.49 -4.28 3.42
C TRP A 24 -13.37 -5.29 3.17
N THR A 25 -13.61 -6.59 3.43
CA THR A 25 -12.68 -7.67 3.10
C THR A 25 -12.57 -7.88 1.59
N SER A 26 -13.65 -7.61 0.85
CA SER A 26 -13.62 -7.63 -0.61
C SER A 26 -12.83 -6.45 -1.19
N PHE A 27 -12.90 -5.26 -0.57
CA PHE A 27 -12.22 -4.03 -0.96
C PHE A 27 -10.90 -3.80 -0.19
N SER A 28 -9.97 -4.74 -0.30
CA SER A 28 -8.61 -4.57 0.22
C SER A 28 -7.79 -3.62 -0.65
N SER A 29 -7.97 -2.31 -0.41
CA SER A 29 -7.20 -1.25 -1.03
C SER A 29 -6.06 -0.82 -0.12
N LEU A 30 -4.83 -1.13 -0.51
CA LEU A 30 -3.61 -0.68 0.16
C LEU A 30 -3.03 0.52 -0.59
N VAL A 31 -2.94 1.65 0.11
CA VAL A 31 -2.47 2.92 -0.47
C VAL A 31 -1.27 3.42 0.31
N PHE A 32 -0.13 3.45 -0.36
CA PHE A 32 1.15 3.88 0.19
C PHE A 32 1.61 5.13 -0.57
N ASP A 33 1.50 6.28 0.08
CA ASP A 33 1.95 7.56 -0.46
C ASP A 33 3.02 8.13 0.46
N GLN A 34 4.26 8.18 -0.04
CA GLN A 34 5.41 8.66 0.73
C GLN A 34 5.18 10.06 1.32
N ARG A 35 4.53 10.96 0.58
CA ARG A 35 4.32 12.34 1.03
C ARG A 35 3.37 12.38 2.23
N LYS A 36 2.42 11.45 2.30
CA LYS A 36 1.49 11.28 3.41
C LYS A 36 2.11 10.55 4.60
N ILE A 37 2.98 9.57 4.35
CA ILE A 37 3.57 8.70 5.39
C ILE A 37 4.68 9.43 6.16
N ILE A 38 5.49 10.24 5.47
CA ILE A 38 6.78 10.70 6.01
C ILE A 38 6.87 12.23 6.13
N GLY A 39 5.98 12.98 5.47
CA GLY A 39 6.03 14.44 5.45
C GLY A 39 7.13 15.01 4.52
N GLN A 40 7.02 16.31 4.23
CA GLN A 40 7.86 17.02 3.27
C GLN A 40 9.29 17.25 3.80
N LEU A 41 10.28 17.29 2.91
CA LEU A 41 11.69 17.63 3.22
C LEU A 41 11.92 19.13 3.53
N SER A 42 10.88 19.89 3.89
CA SER A 42 10.97 21.34 4.07
C SER A 42 11.84 21.73 5.28
N GLY A 43 12.76 22.67 5.07
CA GLY A 43 13.53 23.31 6.16
C GLY A 43 14.92 22.74 6.45
N LEU A 44 15.45 21.85 5.60
CA LEU A 44 16.80 21.31 5.74
C LEU A 44 17.83 22.26 5.08
N LYS A 45 18.93 22.53 5.79
CA LYS A 45 19.91 23.58 5.41
C LYS A 45 21.16 23.02 4.75
N THR A 46 21.48 21.75 4.98
CA THR A 46 22.71 21.13 4.47
C THR A 46 22.44 19.82 3.71
N SER A 47 23.31 19.50 2.74
CA SER A 47 23.23 18.26 1.95
C SER A 47 23.28 16.98 2.81
N SER A 48 24.04 17.01 3.92
CA SER A 48 24.16 15.88 4.84
C SER A 48 22.88 15.62 5.65
N GLU A 49 22.23 16.68 6.14
CA GLU A 49 20.94 16.58 6.85
C GLU A 49 19.84 16.06 5.93
N VAL A 50 19.82 16.52 4.67
CA VAL A 50 18.91 16.03 3.63
C VAL A 50 19.09 14.53 3.41
N GLN A 51 20.33 14.08 3.19
CA GLN A 51 20.60 12.67 2.90
C GLN A 51 20.26 11.75 4.08
N THR A 52 20.61 12.16 5.31
CA THR A 52 20.31 11.41 6.53
C THR A 52 18.80 11.32 6.76
N ARG A 53 18.06 12.41 6.51
CA ARG A 53 16.60 12.42 6.65
C ARG A 53 15.95 11.51 5.62
N ILE A 54 16.34 11.60 4.34
CA ILE A 54 15.86 10.73 3.28
C ILE A 54 16.07 9.26 3.65
N GLN A 55 17.25 8.88 4.15
CA GLN A 55 17.52 7.50 4.52
C GLN A 55 16.60 7.00 5.66
N ARG A 56 16.42 7.79 6.72
CA ARG A 56 15.49 7.42 7.82
C ARG A 56 14.06 7.28 7.34
N ASN A 57 13.64 8.24 6.52
CA ASN A 57 12.33 8.30 5.91
C ASN A 57 12.06 7.04 5.08
N MET A 58 12.97 6.69 4.17
CA MET A 58 12.84 5.49 3.34
C MET A 58 12.77 4.22 4.17
N LYS A 59 13.59 4.10 5.23
CA LYS A 59 13.53 2.95 6.15
C LYS A 59 12.19 2.86 6.87
N MET A 60 11.65 3.99 7.34
CA MET A 60 10.33 4.02 7.99
C MET A 60 9.22 3.60 7.04
N LEU A 61 9.26 4.07 5.79
CA LEU A 61 8.29 3.67 4.77
C LEU A 61 8.41 2.19 4.42
N ALA A 62 9.63 1.67 4.26
CA ALA A 62 9.83 0.25 3.97
C ALA A 62 9.22 -0.63 5.08
N ASN A 63 9.57 -0.35 6.34
CA ASN A 63 9.00 -1.06 7.49
C ASN A 63 7.48 -0.96 7.54
N TYR A 64 6.91 0.23 7.29
CA TYR A 64 5.46 0.42 7.29
C TYR A 64 4.76 -0.40 6.20
N VAL A 65 5.30 -0.41 4.99
CA VAL A 65 4.77 -1.19 3.87
C VAL A 65 4.88 -2.69 4.18
N ASP A 66 6.04 -3.15 4.64
CA ASP A 66 6.28 -4.55 5.01
C ASP A 66 5.31 -5.02 6.10
N GLU A 67 5.20 -4.28 7.21
CA GLU A 67 4.30 -4.63 8.31
C GLU A 67 2.83 -4.63 7.87
N THR A 68 2.45 -3.68 7.02
CA THR A 68 1.07 -3.57 6.53
C THR A 68 0.74 -4.73 5.59
N LEU A 69 1.64 -5.08 4.66
CA LEU A 69 1.47 -6.20 3.76
C LEU A 69 1.42 -7.52 4.52
N HIS A 70 2.35 -7.73 5.47
CA HIS A 70 2.39 -8.94 6.28
C HIS A 70 1.09 -9.15 7.06
N ARG A 71 0.64 -8.11 7.78
CA ARG A 71 -0.60 -8.15 8.55
C ARG A 71 -1.83 -8.36 7.67
N HIS A 72 -1.84 -7.75 6.48
CA HIS A 72 -2.96 -7.90 5.55
C HIS A 72 -3.03 -9.34 5.02
N VAL A 73 -1.88 -9.94 4.72
CA VAL A 73 -1.81 -11.34 4.27
C VAL A 73 -2.35 -12.30 5.33
N GLU A 74 -2.07 -12.04 6.61
CA GLU A 74 -2.53 -12.89 7.72
C GLU A 74 -4.04 -12.76 8.01
N VAL A 75 -4.64 -11.57 7.87
CA VAL A 75 -5.99 -11.29 8.40
C VAL A 75 -7.10 -11.35 7.33
N ASN A 76 -6.82 -11.04 6.07
CA ASN A 76 -7.83 -10.80 5.03
C ASN A 76 -7.81 -11.82 3.87
N ASP A 77 -7.64 -13.12 4.17
CA ASP A 77 -7.51 -14.20 3.16
C ASP A 77 -6.36 -13.96 2.16
N GLY A 78 -5.37 -13.14 2.52
CA GLY A 78 -4.31 -12.73 1.60
C GLY A 78 -4.72 -11.68 0.57
N ARG A 79 -5.99 -11.61 0.18
CA ARG A 79 -6.41 -10.98 -1.07
C ARG A 79 -6.17 -9.47 -1.04
N ILE A 80 -5.47 -8.95 -2.06
CA ILE A 80 -5.27 -7.51 -2.28
C ILE A 80 -6.06 -7.15 -3.54
N GLN A 81 -7.05 -6.27 -3.45
CA GLN A 81 -7.80 -5.85 -4.64
C GLN A 81 -7.06 -4.72 -5.36
N LYS A 82 -6.57 -3.74 -4.60
CA LYS A 82 -5.93 -2.54 -5.12
C LYS A 82 -4.65 -2.26 -4.35
N PHE A 83 -3.57 -2.02 -5.09
CA PHE A 83 -2.28 -1.62 -4.53
C PHE A 83 -1.84 -0.32 -5.21
N VAL A 84 -1.66 0.72 -4.40
CA VAL A 84 -1.18 2.03 -4.84
C VAL A 84 0.14 2.30 -4.14
N LEU A 85 1.19 2.57 -4.89
CA LEU A 85 2.51 2.88 -4.36
C LEU A 85 3.10 4.11 -5.05
N HIS A 86 3.16 5.21 -4.31
CA HIS A 86 3.68 6.49 -4.76
C HIS A 86 4.91 6.88 -3.94
N ILE A 87 6.08 6.79 -4.57
CA ILE A 87 7.38 7.09 -3.99
C ILE A 87 8.05 8.17 -4.84
N THR A 88 8.32 9.31 -4.21
CA THR A 88 9.11 10.41 -4.76
C THR A 88 10.55 10.26 -4.27
N TYR A 89 11.52 10.12 -5.18
CA TYR A 89 12.94 9.92 -4.84
C TYR A 89 13.23 8.54 -4.23
N CYS A 90 13.02 7.49 -5.02
CA CYS A 90 13.37 6.12 -4.66
C CYS A 90 14.87 5.88 -4.93
N LYS A 91 15.64 5.53 -3.89
CA LYS A 91 17.03 5.11 -4.09
C LYS A 91 17.10 3.68 -4.63
N SER A 92 18.20 3.35 -5.30
CA SER A 92 18.43 2.01 -5.86
C SER A 92 18.34 0.87 -4.83
N GLU A 93 18.61 1.11 -3.54
CA GLU A 93 18.52 0.05 -2.53
C GLU A 93 17.07 -0.31 -2.17
N LEU A 94 16.11 0.57 -2.45
CA LEU A 94 14.69 0.34 -2.18
C LEU A 94 13.97 -0.33 -3.36
N THR A 95 14.56 -0.34 -4.55
CA THR A 95 13.91 -0.94 -5.74
C THR A 95 13.64 -2.43 -5.56
N SER A 96 14.54 -3.15 -4.90
CA SER A 96 14.34 -4.57 -4.57
C SER A 96 13.15 -4.79 -3.63
N HIS A 97 12.90 -3.87 -2.69
CA HIS A 97 11.74 -3.94 -1.82
C HIS A 97 10.46 -3.64 -2.61
N VAL A 98 10.49 -2.65 -3.51
CA VAL A 98 9.38 -2.36 -4.42
C VAL A 98 9.02 -3.59 -5.27
N ASP A 99 10.02 -4.24 -5.87
CA ASP A 99 9.83 -5.48 -6.64
C ASP A 99 9.17 -6.57 -5.80
N GLN A 100 9.62 -6.76 -4.55
CA GLN A 100 9.06 -7.73 -3.60
C GLN A 100 7.62 -7.40 -3.20
N TRP A 101 7.31 -6.13 -2.95
CA TRP A 101 5.95 -5.70 -2.63
C TRP A 101 4.99 -5.93 -3.78
N ILE A 102 5.42 -5.63 -5.02
CA ILE A 102 4.65 -5.89 -6.22
C ILE A 102 4.44 -7.39 -6.42
N ASP A 103 5.49 -8.20 -6.28
CA ASP A 103 5.39 -9.66 -6.39
C ASP A 103 4.43 -10.25 -5.35
N LEU A 104 4.52 -9.79 -4.10
CA LEU A 104 3.59 -10.19 -3.04
C LEU A 104 2.15 -9.80 -3.38
N ALA A 105 1.93 -8.59 -3.90
CA ALA A 105 0.59 -8.17 -4.31
C ALA A 105 0.03 -9.03 -5.45
N ILE A 106 0.87 -9.38 -6.44
CA ILE A 106 0.50 -10.28 -7.55
C ILE A 106 0.11 -11.66 -7.04
N ARG A 107 0.93 -12.26 -6.16
CA ARG A 107 0.63 -13.57 -5.54
C ARG A 107 -0.69 -13.56 -4.76
N ASN A 108 -1.10 -12.39 -4.29
CA ASN A 108 -2.34 -12.16 -3.56
C ASN A 108 -3.51 -11.69 -4.43
N ASN A 109 -3.46 -12.00 -5.73
CA ASN A 109 -4.53 -11.79 -6.70
C ASN A 109 -4.95 -10.31 -6.88
N ILE A 110 -3.96 -9.42 -6.93
CA ILE A 110 -4.16 -8.01 -7.27
C ILE A 110 -4.94 -7.82 -8.56
N LYS A 111 -5.90 -6.87 -8.53
CA LYS A 111 -6.69 -6.46 -9.69
C LYS A 111 -6.31 -5.08 -10.20
N GLU A 112 -6.03 -4.15 -9.30
CA GLU A 112 -5.67 -2.78 -9.64
C GLU A 112 -4.29 -2.43 -9.09
N LEU A 113 -3.36 -2.08 -9.99
CA LEU A 113 -2.01 -1.65 -9.64
C LEU A 113 -1.79 -0.21 -10.10
N ASP A 114 -1.45 0.68 -9.16
CA ASP A 114 -1.13 2.09 -9.42
C ASP A 114 0.26 2.41 -8.87
N LEU A 115 1.20 2.69 -9.77
CA LEU A 115 2.60 2.91 -9.44
C LEU A 115 3.03 4.30 -9.91
N ALA A 116 3.62 5.06 -8.99
CA ALA A 116 4.34 6.28 -9.29
C ALA A 116 5.67 6.22 -8.53
N VAL A 117 6.68 5.63 -9.17
CA VAL A 117 8.00 5.42 -8.56
C VAL A 117 9.03 6.15 -9.40
N THR A 118 9.48 7.27 -8.87
CA THR A 118 10.55 8.08 -9.48
C THR A 118 11.87 7.70 -8.82
N LEU A 119 12.88 7.31 -9.61
CA LEU A 119 14.24 7.18 -9.08
C LEU A 119 14.87 8.59 -8.99
N ASP A 120 16.20 8.68 -8.93
CA ASP A 120 16.90 9.96 -9.04
C ASP A 120 16.39 10.80 -10.22
N LEU A 121 16.60 12.13 -10.17
CA LEU A 121 15.99 13.21 -10.99
C LEU A 121 15.81 12.96 -12.51
N HIS A 122 16.44 11.94 -13.09
CA HIS A 122 16.43 11.65 -14.52
C HIS A 122 16.12 10.18 -14.87
N LYS A 123 15.74 9.32 -13.92
CA LYS A 123 15.51 7.89 -14.21
C LYS A 123 14.15 7.41 -13.67
N GLY A 124 13.36 6.83 -14.56
CA GLY A 124 12.13 6.12 -14.19
C GLY A 124 12.43 4.74 -13.61
N TYR A 125 11.53 4.23 -12.77
CA TYR A 125 11.57 2.85 -12.32
C TYR A 125 11.18 1.89 -13.45
N SER A 126 11.97 0.83 -13.64
CA SER A 126 11.67 -0.22 -14.61
C SER A 126 10.64 -1.19 -14.02
N LEU A 127 9.45 -1.22 -14.62
CA LEU A 127 8.38 -2.12 -14.19
C LEU A 127 8.79 -3.60 -14.37
N PRO A 128 8.65 -4.46 -13.33
CA PRO A 128 9.05 -5.85 -13.42
C PRO A 128 8.11 -6.64 -14.33
N GLN A 129 8.67 -7.60 -15.10
CA GLN A 129 7.91 -8.36 -16.10
C GLN A 129 6.77 -9.20 -15.51
N CYS A 130 6.85 -9.57 -14.23
CA CYS A 130 5.79 -10.30 -13.55
C CYS A 130 4.45 -9.54 -13.55
N VAL A 131 4.49 -8.20 -13.57
CA VAL A 131 3.29 -7.36 -13.68
C VAL A 131 2.59 -7.57 -15.02
N LEU A 132 3.36 -7.66 -16.11
CA LEU A 132 2.82 -7.87 -17.45
C LEU A 132 2.29 -9.30 -17.64
N ALA A 133 2.85 -10.27 -16.90
CA ALA A 133 2.42 -11.66 -16.91
C ALA A 133 1.21 -11.93 -15.99
N ALA A 134 0.87 -11.00 -15.10
CA ALA A 134 -0.16 -11.20 -14.08
C ALA A 134 -1.57 -11.20 -14.71
N ARG A 135 -2.20 -12.38 -14.74
CA ARG A 135 -3.55 -12.57 -15.31
C ARG A 135 -4.68 -11.93 -14.48
N THR A 136 -4.41 -11.60 -13.22
CA THR A 136 -5.41 -11.05 -12.30
C THR A 136 -5.56 -9.54 -12.44
N ILE A 137 -4.55 -8.85 -12.99
CA ILE A 137 -4.56 -7.39 -13.13
C ILE A 137 -5.55 -6.99 -14.22
N THR A 138 -6.56 -6.23 -13.83
CA THR A 138 -7.58 -5.65 -14.73
C THR A 138 -7.36 -4.17 -14.98
N ALA A 139 -6.59 -3.49 -14.13
CA ALA A 139 -6.21 -2.09 -14.33
C ALA A 139 -4.77 -1.85 -13.88
N LEU A 140 -3.98 -1.23 -14.76
CA LEU A 140 -2.60 -0.84 -14.50
C LEU A 140 -2.44 0.66 -14.77
N ARG A 141 -1.91 1.39 -13.78
CA ARG A 141 -1.54 2.80 -13.90
C ARG A 141 -0.07 2.93 -13.54
N VAL A 142 0.71 3.51 -14.45
CA VAL A 142 2.13 3.77 -14.23
C VAL A 142 2.38 5.23 -14.54
N ASN A 143 2.89 5.96 -13.55
CA ASN A 143 3.29 7.36 -13.69
C ASN A 143 4.82 7.41 -13.63
N GLY A 144 5.43 8.00 -14.66
CA GLY A 144 6.88 8.18 -14.81
C GLY A 144 7.34 9.59 -14.50
#